data_AF-A0A914FAF9-F1
#
_entry.id   AF-A0A914FAF9-F1
#
_cell.length_a   1.000
_cell.length_b   1.000
_cell.length_c   1.000
_cell.angle_alpha   90.00
_cell.angle_beta   90.00
_cell.angle_gamma   90.00
#
_symmetry.space_group_name_H-M   'P 1'
#
loop_
_entity.id
_entity.type
_entity.pdbx_description
1 polymer ?
#
loop_
_entity_poly.entity_id
_entity_poly.type
_entity_poly.pdbx_seq_one_letter_code
_entity_poly.pdbx_strand_id
1 'polypeptide(L)' 'MIKKVEDATSNMSDGAKQLVAQIKEIKENMSLTRAGDREQIKALFDKAPEDVKNELKFLKDLFGGNHEEHVSA' A
#
# COMPACT_ATOMS: atom_id res chain seq x y z
N MET A 1 -1.01 5.78 13.19
CA MET A 1 -0.63 5.02 11.97
C MET A 1 -0.02 5.93 10.90
N ILE A 2 -0.65 7.04 10.53
CA ILE A 2 -0.19 7.93 9.43
C ILE A 2 1.24 8.45 9.63
N LYS A 3 1.60 8.93 10.84
CA LYS A 3 2.98 9.38 11.15
C LYS A 3 4.06 8.32 10.90
N LYS A 4 3.79 7.02 11.12
CA LYS A 4 4.77 5.95 10.86
C LYS A 4 4.98 5.70 9.37
N VAL A 5 3.95 5.94 8.55
CA VAL A 5 4.03 5.80 7.10
C VAL A 5 4.81 6.98 6.51
N GLU A 6 4.54 8.21 6.96
CA GLU A 6 5.25 9.41 6.49
C GLU A 6 6.76 9.36 6.79
N ASP A 7 7.14 8.93 8.00
CA ASP A 7 8.54 8.77 8.39
C ASP A 7 9.26 7.70 7.56
N ALA A 8 8.59 6.54 7.37
CA ALA A 8 9.13 5.45 6.55
C ALA A 8 9.26 5.85 5.07
N THR A 9 8.36 6.71 4.57
CA THR A 9 8.35 7.17 3.17
C THR A 9 9.29 8.32 2.87
N SER A 10 9.73 9.07 3.88
CA SER A 10 10.60 10.24 3.66
C SER A 10 11.96 9.86 3.04
N ASN A 11 12.45 8.64 3.33
CA ASN A 11 13.71 8.09 2.79
C ASN A 11 13.53 7.22 1.54
N MET A 12 12.30 7.05 1.03
CA MET A 12 12.04 6.22 -0.15
C MET A 12 12.23 7.01 -1.45
N SER A 13 12.36 6.27 -2.55
CA SER A 13 12.37 6.83 -3.90
C SER A 13 11.12 7.66 -4.20
N ASP A 14 11.22 8.63 -5.11
CA ASP A 14 10.08 9.45 -5.53
C ASP A 14 8.88 8.61 -6.02
N GLY A 15 9.16 7.50 -6.74
CA GLY A 15 8.13 6.57 -7.18
C GLY A 15 7.36 5.92 -6.02
N ALA A 16 8.04 5.61 -4.91
CA ALA A 16 7.42 5.06 -3.71
C ALA A 16 6.57 6.12 -2.98
N LYS A 17 7.08 7.35 -2.85
CA LYS A 17 6.34 8.48 -2.27
C LYS A 17 5.05 8.78 -3.05
N GLN A 18 5.12 8.78 -4.38
CA GLN A 18 3.95 8.96 -5.24
C GLN A 18 2.91 7.84 -5.07
N LEU A 19 3.35 6.60 -4.91
CA LEU A 19 2.44 5.47 -4.67
C LEU A 19 1.74 5.60 -3.31
N VAL A 20 2.46 6.01 -2.26
CA VAL A 20 1.85 6.25 -0.95
C VAL A 20 0.82 7.37 -0.99
N ALA A 21 1.10 8.46 -1.70
CA ALA A 21 0.14 9.55 -1.88
C ALA A 21 -1.16 9.04 -2.52
N GLN A 22 -1.05 8.26 -3.60
CA GLN A 22 -2.23 7.68 -4.27
C GLN A 22 -2.99 6.69 -3.38
N ILE A 23 -2.29 5.85 -2.60
CA ILE A 23 -2.92 4.94 -1.65
C ILE A 23 -3.68 5.72 -0.57
N LYS A 24 -3.13 6.85 -0.12
CA LYS A 24 -3.77 7.72 0.85
C LYS A 24 -5.04 8.36 0.27
N GLU A 25 -4.99 8.84 -0.97
CA GLU A 25 -6.17 9.36 -1.67
C GLU A 25 -7.28 8.31 -1.81
N ILE A 26 -6.94 7.06 -2.14
CA ILE A 26 -7.94 5.97 -2.19
C ILE A 26 -8.54 5.74 -0.80
N LYS A 27 -7.71 5.70 0.25
CA LYS A 27 -8.16 5.50 1.64
C LYS A 27 -9.02 6.65 2.17
N GLU A 28 -8.76 7.87 1.73
CA GLU A 28 -9.53 9.06 2.09
C GLU A 28 -10.81 9.20 1.25
N ASN A 29 -10.93 8.43 0.17
CA ASN A 29 -12.13 8.40 -0.65
C ASN A 29 -13.27 7.65 0.05
N MET A 30 -14.12 8.40 0.77
CA MET A 30 -15.29 7.87 1.47
C MET A 30 -16.37 7.25 0.56
N SER A 31 -16.22 7.36 -0.77
CA SER A 31 -17.16 6.80 -1.74
C SER A 31 -16.88 5.32 -2.03
N LEU A 32 -15.68 4.83 -1.71
CA LEU A 32 -15.28 3.44 -1.94
C LEU A 32 -15.60 2.57 -0.74
N THR A 33 -16.04 1.35 -1.01
CA THR A 33 -16.13 0.31 0.02
C THR A 33 -14.72 -0.21 0.31
N ARG A 34 -14.51 -0.80 1.50
CA ARG A 34 -13.21 -1.42 1.86
C ARG A 34 -12.69 -2.43 0.82
N ALA A 35 -13.59 -3.09 0.10
CA ALA A 35 -13.24 -3.99 -0.99
C ALA A 35 -12.73 -3.22 -2.23
N GLY A 36 -13.40 -2.13 -2.59
CA GLY A 36 -12.97 -1.22 -3.65
C GLY A 36 -11.61 -0.58 -3.35
N ASP A 37 -11.36 -0.17 -2.10
CA ASP A 37 -10.06 0.35 -1.68
C ASP A 37 -8.95 -0.66 -1.92
N ARG A 38 -9.17 -1.92 -1.51
CA ARG A 38 -8.19 -3.00 -1.68
C ARG A 38 -7.90 -3.28 -3.15
N GLU A 39 -8.93 -3.30 -4.00
CA GLU A 39 -8.76 -3.57 -5.42
C GLU A 39 -7.96 -2.46 -6.12
N GLN A 40 -8.26 -1.20 -5.82
CA GLN A 40 -7.55 -0.03 -6.33
C GLN A 40 -6.10 0.00 -5.84
N ILE A 41 -5.86 -0.25 -4.55
CA ILE A 41 -4.51 -0.32 -3.97
C ILE A 41 -3.72 -1.46 -4.62
N LYS A 42 -4.33 -2.64 -4.80
CA LYS A 42 -3.68 -3.77 -5.47
C LYS A 42 -3.30 -3.43 -6.92
N ALA A 43 -4.18 -2.77 -7.66
CA ALA A 43 -3.92 -2.35 -9.03
C ALA A 43 -2.76 -1.33 -9.13
N LEU A 44 -2.65 -0.42 -8.17
CA LEU A 44 -1.50 0.50 -8.07
C LEU A 44 -0.20 -0.26 -7.81
N PHE A 45 -0.20 -1.20 -6.87
CA PHE A 45 0.96 -2.05 -6.59
C PHE A 45 1.34 -2.92 -7.78
N ASP A 46 0.38 -3.41 -8.57
CA ASP A 46 0.65 -4.24 -9.73
C ASP A 46 1.38 -3.48 -10.84
N LYS A 47 0.98 -2.21 -11.06
CA LYS A 47 1.58 -1.28 -12.02
C LYS A 47 2.92 -0.68 -11.58
N ALA A 48 3.27 -0.79 -10.30
CA ALA A 48 4.50 -0.24 -9.78
C ALA A 48 5.75 -0.99 -10.32
N PRO A 49 6.91 -0.33 -10.45
CA PRO A 49 8.19 -1.02 -10.67
C PRO A 49 8.53 -1.96 -9.51
N GLU A 50 9.25 -3.06 -9.76
CA GLU A 50 9.63 -4.03 -8.72
C GLU A 50 10.44 -3.40 -7.59
N ASP A 51 11.35 -2.47 -7.90
CA ASP A 51 12.13 -1.72 -6.91
C ASP A 51 11.20 -0.97 -5.93
N VAL A 52 10.19 -0.30 -6.49
CA VAL A 52 9.19 0.44 -5.71
C VAL A 52 8.29 -0.52 -4.92
N LYS A 53 7.92 -1.69 -5.47
CA LYS A 53 7.17 -2.72 -4.74
C LYS A 53 7.96 -3.26 -3.55
N ASN A 54 9.27 -3.46 -3.71
CA ASN A 54 10.16 -3.93 -2.66
C ASN A 54 10.31 -2.89 -1.54
N GLU A 55 10.50 -1.62 -1.89
CA GLU A 55 10.52 -0.53 -0.91
C GLU A 55 9.19 -0.46 -0.15
N LEU A 56 8.05 -0.56 -0.84
CA LEU A 56 6.70 -0.49 -0.25
C LEU A 56 6.20 -1.82 0.33
N LYS A 57 7.04 -2.85 0.43
CA LYS A 57 6.62 -4.18 0.91
C LYS A 57 6.03 -4.11 2.32
N PHE A 58 6.56 -3.25 3.20
CA PHE A 58 6.00 -3.04 4.54
C PHE A 58 4.58 -2.43 4.52
N LEU A 59 4.24 -1.66 3.48
CA LEU A 59 2.91 -1.09 3.30
C LEU A 59 1.92 -2.13 2.76
N LYS A 60 2.39 -3.10 1.98
CA LYS A 60 1.58 -4.24 1.58
C LYS A 60 1.08 -5.02 2.81
N ASP A 61 1.90 -5.20 3.83
CA ASP A 61 1.46 -5.78 5.11
C ASP A 61 0.44 -4.90 5.85
N LEU A 62 0.70 -3.59 5.91
CA LEU A 62 -0.17 -2.62 6.60
C LEU A 62 -1.54 -2.41 5.94
N PHE A 63 -1.61 -2.43 4.61
CA PHE A 63 -2.84 -2.14 3.86
C PHE A 63 -3.46 -3.36 3.19
N GLY A 64 -2.63 -4.31 2.77
CA GLY A 64 -3.03 -5.51 2.06
C GLY A 64 -3.56 -6.58 2.99
N GLY A 65 -3.09 -6.67 4.25
CA GLY A 65 -3.62 -7.59 5.26
C GLY A 65 -4.04 -8.94 4.67
N ASN A 66 -3.11 -9.58 3.95
CA ASN A 66 -3.05 -11.02 3.91
C ASN A 66 -2.09 -11.37 5.05
N HIS A 67 -2.67 -11.60 6.23
CA HIS A 67 -2.22 -12.75 6.98
C HIS A 67 -2.28 -13.88 5.96
N GLU A 68 -1.13 -14.35 5.47
CA GLU A 68 -1.07 -15.70 4.95
C GLU A 68 -1.61 -16.53 6.11
N GLU A 69 -2.88 -16.91 6.00
CA GLU A 69 -3.45 -17.95 6.82
C GLU A 69 -2.59 -19.15 6.48
N HIS A 70 -1.58 -19.37 7.32
CA HIS A 70 -0.84 -20.60 7.41
C HIS A 70 -1.89 -21.65 7.77
N VAL A 71 -2.65 -22.11 6.78
CA VAL A 71 -3.35 -23.38 6.82
C VAL A 71 -2.24 -24.41 6.71
N SER A 72 -1.52 -24.61 7.81
CA SER A 72 -0.77 -25.84 8.00
C SER A 72 -1.80 -26.95 8.10
N ALA A 73 -1.72 -27.84 7.12
CA ALA A 73 -2.55 -29.03 6.94
C ALA A 73 -2.56 -29.98 8.15
#